data_AF-G2MS91-F1
#
_entry.id   AF-G2MS91-F1
#
_cell.length_a   1.000
_cell.length_b   1.000
_cell.length_c   1.000
_cell.angle_alpha   90.00
_cell.angle_beta   90.00
_cell.angle_gamma   90.00
#
_symmetry.space_group_name_H-M   'P 1'
#
loop_
_entity.id
_entity.type
_entity.pdbx_description
1 polymer ?
#
loop_
_entity_poly.entity_id
_entity_poly.type
_entity_poly.pdbx_seq_one_letter_code
_entity_poly.pdbx_strand_id
1 'polypeptide(L)'
;MKSRNLIDSFNYAIDGILHAFKTQRNMKIHFAIAILVLFFCLFLDLSRVEFVVILFTISLVLISEMINTAIETTIDMMVKNYNPLAKVAKNVAAGAVLISAINAILVAYLIFFDRVNPWTKIILLKLRESPIHITVISLLVVVFLTVILKVHFKEGTPMRGGMPSAHSAIAFATATAITFMTANAFIATLGFLLALMVAESRVEGKIHSFSQVFFGGLFGILITVLIFQII
;
A
#
# COMPACT_ATOMS: atom_id res chain seq x y z
N MET A 1 -1.58 -34.17 14.74
CA MET A 1 -2.41 -35.12 15.51
C MET A 1 -3.48 -35.68 14.60
N LYS A 2 -3.74 -36.99 14.63
CA LYS A 2 -4.81 -37.61 13.82
C LYS A 2 -6.14 -37.34 14.53
N SER A 3 -7.06 -36.58 13.93
CA SER A 3 -8.36 -36.33 14.54
C SER A 3 -9.14 -37.63 14.68
N ARG A 4 -9.78 -37.83 15.83
CA ARG A 4 -10.53 -39.06 16.11
C ARG A 4 -11.97 -38.93 15.59
N ASN A 5 -12.57 -37.74 15.68
CA ASN A 5 -13.91 -37.44 15.18
C ASN A 5 -13.97 -36.07 14.44
N LEU A 6 -15.05 -35.83 13.68
CA LEU A 6 -15.26 -34.58 12.91
C LEU A 6 -15.17 -33.32 13.79
N ILE A 7 -15.70 -33.37 15.01
CA ILE A 7 -15.69 -32.27 15.97
C ILE A 7 -14.24 -31.86 16.32
N ASP A 8 -13.34 -32.84 16.46
CA ASP A 8 -11.93 -32.57 16.75
C ASP A 8 -11.25 -31.85 15.59
N SER A 9 -11.59 -32.20 14.34
CA SER A 9 -11.07 -31.52 13.16
C SER A 9 -11.48 -30.04 13.11
N PHE A 10 -12.73 -29.73 13.45
CA PHE A 10 -13.20 -28.34 13.55
C PHE A 10 -12.50 -27.58 14.68
N ASN A 11 -12.33 -28.20 15.85
CA ASN A 11 -11.61 -27.60 16.97
C ASN A 11 -10.16 -27.27 16.59
N TYR A 12 -9.45 -28.17 15.90
CA TYR A 12 -8.09 -27.89 15.42
C TYR A 12 -8.02 -26.75 14.42
N ALA A 13 -9.00 -26.64 13.51
CA ALA A 13 -9.06 -25.53 12.57
C ALA A 13 -9.31 -24.19 13.28
N ILE A 14 -10.23 -24.16 14.25
CA ILE A 14 -10.52 -22.99 15.06
C ILE A 14 -9.31 -22.56 15.88
N ASP A 15 -8.62 -23.52 16.53
CA ASP A 15 -7.38 -23.25 17.27
C ASP A 15 -6.31 -22.65 16.37
N GLY A 16 -6.19 -23.12 15.13
CA GLY A 16 -5.29 -22.53 14.13
C GLY A 16 -5.60 -21.06 13.85
N ILE A 17 -6.88 -20.73 13.62
CA ILE A 17 -7.33 -19.34 13.38
C ILE A 17 -7.06 -18.48 14.62
N LEU A 18 -7.42 -18.96 15.81
CA LEU A 18 -7.20 -18.25 17.07
C LEU A 18 -5.72 -18.04 17.35
N HIS A 19 -4.88 -19.02 17.04
CA HIS A 19 -3.43 -18.92 17.18
C HIS A 19 -2.90 -17.79 16.29
N ALA A 20 -3.19 -17.82 14.99
CA ALA A 20 -2.73 -16.79 14.05
C ALA A 20 -3.23 -15.40 14.44
N PHE A 21 -4.49 -15.27 14.87
CA PHE A 21 -5.05 -14.00 15.34
C PHE A 21 -4.33 -13.46 16.58
N LYS A 22 -3.94 -14.31 17.53
CA LYS A 22 -3.26 -13.88 18.76
C LYS A 22 -1.79 -13.52 18.51
N THR A 23 -1.09 -14.30 17.70
CA THR A 23 0.36 -14.20 17.51
C THR A 23 0.75 -13.19 16.42
N GLN A 24 -0.01 -13.09 15.34
CA GLN A 24 0.37 -12.28 14.18
C GLN A 24 -0.27 -10.88 14.21
N ARG A 25 0.57 -9.84 14.12
CA ARG A 25 0.11 -8.44 14.07
C ARG A 25 -0.70 -8.16 12.80
N ASN A 26 -0.22 -8.63 11.65
CA ASN A 26 -0.86 -8.39 10.36
C ASN A 26 -2.24 -9.05 10.29
N MET A 27 -2.39 -10.28 10.82
CA MET A 27 -3.70 -10.92 11.00
C MET A 27 -4.71 -10.06 11.77
N LYS A 28 -4.29 -9.42 12.88
CA LYS A 28 -5.17 -8.51 13.65
C LYS A 28 -5.60 -7.30 12.82
N ILE A 29 -4.69 -6.73 12.05
CA ILE A 29 -4.96 -5.59 11.17
C ILE A 29 -5.96 -6.01 10.08
N HIS A 30 -5.73 -7.13 9.41
CA HIS A 30 -6.63 -7.64 8.36
C HIS A 30 -8.03 -7.94 8.91
N PHE A 31 -8.14 -8.54 10.10
CA PHE A 31 -9.42 -8.75 10.77
C PHE A 31 -10.14 -7.44 11.12
N ALA A 32 -9.43 -6.46 11.68
CA ALA A 32 -10.02 -5.16 12.01
C ALA A 32 -10.55 -4.43 10.77
N ILE A 33 -9.77 -4.44 9.67
CA ILE A 33 -10.18 -3.88 8.39
C ILE A 33 -11.37 -4.64 7.82
N ALA A 34 -11.38 -5.98 7.88
CA ALA A 34 -12.49 -6.80 7.42
C ALA A 34 -13.80 -6.45 8.14
N ILE A 35 -13.77 -6.31 9.48
CA ILE A 35 -14.94 -5.91 10.28
C ILE A 35 -15.43 -4.52 9.84
N LEU A 36 -14.51 -3.57 9.66
CA LEU A 36 -14.84 -2.22 9.22
C LEU A 36 -15.48 -2.21 7.82
N VAL A 37 -14.95 -3.00 6.87
CA VAL A 37 -15.51 -3.13 5.52
C VAL A 37 -16.90 -3.77 5.57
N LEU A 38 -17.10 -4.83 6.35
CA LEU A 38 -18.40 -5.46 6.53
C LEU A 38 -19.42 -4.53 7.19
N PHE A 39 -18.98 -3.70 8.14
CA PHE A 39 -19.81 -2.66 8.74
C PHE A 39 -20.27 -1.66 7.68
N PHE A 40 -19.37 -1.16 6.82
CA PHE A 40 -19.74 -0.28 5.70
C PHE A 40 -20.70 -0.94 4.70
N CYS A 41 -20.56 -2.25 4.46
CA CYS A 41 -21.48 -2.99 3.59
C CYS A 41 -22.94 -2.98 4.09
N LEU A 42 -23.18 -2.78 5.39
CA LEU A 42 -24.55 -2.70 5.93
C LEU A 42 -25.26 -1.39 5.58
N PHE A 43 -24.50 -0.33 5.32
CA PHE A 43 -25.03 1.00 4.99
C PHE A 43 -25.06 1.28 3.49
N LEU A 44 -24.49 0.39 2.69
CA LEU A 44 -24.40 0.51 1.25
C LEU A 44 -25.27 -0.59 0.65
N ASP A 45 -26.25 -0.24 -0.21
CA ASP A 45 -27.28 -1.15 -0.74
C ASP A 45 -26.76 -2.22 -1.72
N LEU A 46 -25.74 -2.98 -1.33
CA LEU A 46 -25.00 -3.93 -2.16
C LEU A 46 -25.90 -5.03 -2.73
N SER A 47 -25.70 -5.36 -3.99
CA SER A 47 -26.29 -6.56 -4.58
C SER A 47 -25.68 -7.81 -3.93
N ARG A 48 -26.42 -8.92 -4.02
CA ARG A 48 -25.96 -10.20 -3.48
C ARG A 48 -24.61 -10.63 -4.08
N VAL A 49 -24.38 -10.34 -5.36
CA VAL A 49 -23.13 -10.71 -6.05
C VAL A 49 -21.96 -9.88 -5.53
N GLU A 50 -22.13 -8.56 -5.40
CA GLU A 50 -21.09 -7.68 -4.85
C GLU A 50 -20.73 -8.06 -3.42
N PHE A 51 -21.73 -8.36 -2.59
CA PHE A 51 -21.50 -8.80 -1.21
C PHE A 51 -20.73 -10.12 -1.14
N VAL A 52 -21.06 -11.09 -2.00
CA VAL A 52 -20.29 -12.35 -2.13
C VAL A 52 -18.85 -12.10 -2.57
N VAL A 53 -18.63 -11.18 -3.51
CA VAL A 53 -17.28 -10.80 -3.97
C VAL A 53 -16.46 -10.18 -2.83
N ILE A 54 -17.08 -9.30 -2.01
CA ILE A 54 -16.42 -8.72 -0.83
C ILE A 54 -16.04 -9.82 0.17
N LEU A 55 -16.99 -10.72 0.50
CA LEU A 55 -16.73 -11.83 1.41
C LEU A 55 -15.58 -12.71 0.91
N PHE A 56 -15.62 -13.10 -0.36
CA PHE A 56 -14.58 -13.92 -0.98
C PHE A 56 -13.21 -13.23 -0.89
N THR A 57 -13.18 -11.93 -1.14
CA THR A 57 -11.96 -11.15 -1.15
C THR A 57 -11.37 -10.98 0.25
N ILE A 58 -12.21 -10.74 1.26
CA ILE A 58 -11.80 -10.75 2.67
C ILE A 58 -11.24 -12.13 3.05
N SER A 59 -11.96 -13.20 2.71
CA SER A 59 -11.51 -14.57 2.98
C SER A 59 -10.17 -14.87 2.33
N LEU A 60 -9.94 -14.42 1.09
CA LEU A 60 -8.69 -14.65 0.37
C LEU A 60 -7.49 -14.03 1.11
N VAL A 61 -7.63 -12.81 1.63
CA VAL A 61 -6.57 -12.14 2.41
C VAL A 61 -6.28 -12.91 3.70
N LEU A 62 -7.32 -13.31 4.43
CA LEU A 62 -7.16 -14.06 5.68
C LEU A 62 -6.53 -15.44 5.44
N ILE A 63 -6.94 -16.14 4.38
CA ILE A 63 -6.36 -17.42 3.98
C ILE A 63 -4.88 -17.24 3.63
N SER A 64 -4.54 -16.21 2.84
CA SER A 64 -3.14 -15.93 2.48
C SER A 64 -2.28 -15.66 3.71
N GLU A 65 -2.80 -14.92 4.69
CA GLU A 65 -2.10 -14.62 5.95
C GLU A 65 -1.91 -15.88 6.81
N MET A 66 -2.93 -16.75 6.87
CA MET A 66 -2.84 -18.07 7.52
C MET A 66 -1.76 -18.95 6.87
N ILE A 67 -1.72 -19.00 5.54
CA ILE A 67 -0.71 -19.74 4.78
C ILE A 67 0.68 -19.16 5.05
N ASN A 68 0.84 -17.83 5.06
CA ASN A 68 2.10 -17.19 5.39
C ASN A 68 2.59 -17.60 6.78
N THR A 69 1.70 -17.55 7.78
CA THR A 69 2.00 -17.94 9.15
C THR A 69 2.42 -19.41 9.25
N ALA A 70 1.74 -20.31 8.53
CA ALA A 70 2.07 -21.72 8.50
C ALA A 70 3.45 -21.98 7.88
N ILE A 71 3.77 -21.28 6.78
CA ILE A 71 5.09 -21.35 6.12
C ILE A 71 6.18 -20.82 7.04
N GLU A 72 5.97 -19.66 7.66
CA GLU A 72 6.92 -19.07 8.62
C GLU A 72 7.20 -20.02 9.78
N THR A 73 6.15 -20.55 10.41
CA THR A 73 6.27 -21.49 11.54
C THR A 73 7.02 -22.76 11.14
N THR A 74 6.75 -23.29 9.94
CA THR A 74 7.44 -24.48 9.43
C THR A 74 8.92 -24.21 9.18
N ILE A 75 9.26 -23.05 8.61
CA ILE A 75 10.65 -22.66 8.35
C ILE A 75 11.39 -22.41 9.67
N ASP A 76 10.77 -21.72 10.63
CA ASP A 76 11.38 -21.41 11.93
C ASP A 76 11.61 -22.66 12.78
N MET A 77 10.78 -23.69 12.60
CA MET A 77 11.00 -25.00 13.21
C MET A 77 12.26 -25.70 12.64
N MET A 78 12.50 -25.59 11.34
CA MET A 78 13.57 -26.34 10.64
C MET A 78 14.91 -25.60 10.58
N VAL A 79 14.89 -24.27 10.52
CA VAL A 79 16.05 -23.44 10.21
C VAL A 79 16.37 -22.52 11.39
N LYS A 80 17.38 -22.89 12.18
CA LYS A 80 17.82 -22.10 13.36
C LYS A 80 18.86 -21.03 13.03
N ASN A 81 19.60 -21.19 11.93
CA ASN A 81 20.61 -20.25 11.45
C ASN A 81 20.20 -19.68 10.11
N TYR A 82 20.69 -18.49 9.75
CA TYR A 82 20.34 -17.84 8.49
C TYR A 82 20.55 -18.76 7.27
N ASN A 83 19.51 -18.96 6.48
CA ASN A 83 19.55 -19.72 5.23
C ASN A 83 18.94 -18.87 4.09
N PRO A 84 19.67 -18.63 2.97
CA PRO A 84 19.17 -17.87 1.84
C PRO A 84 17.85 -18.41 1.26
N LEU A 85 17.65 -19.72 1.22
CA LEU A 85 16.42 -20.33 0.70
C LEU A 85 15.23 -20.12 1.65
N ALA A 86 15.46 -20.18 2.95
CA ALA A 86 14.45 -19.87 3.96
C ALA A 86 13.97 -18.41 3.83
N LYS A 87 14.89 -17.48 3.57
CA LYS A 87 14.55 -16.07 3.30
C LYS A 87 13.67 -15.94 2.06
N VAL A 88 14.01 -16.63 0.96
CA VAL A 88 13.21 -16.58 -0.28
C VAL A 88 11.80 -17.12 -0.03
N ALA A 89 11.67 -18.28 0.63
CA ALA A 89 10.37 -18.87 0.93
C ALA A 89 9.48 -17.94 1.78
N LYS A 90 10.04 -17.34 2.84
CA LYS A 90 9.33 -16.33 3.65
C LYS A 90 8.93 -15.10 2.83
N ASN A 91 9.82 -14.59 1.99
CA ASN A 91 9.52 -13.44 1.14
C ASN A 91 8.41 -13.73 0.13
N VAL A 92 8.38 -14.93 -0.45
CA VAL A 92 7.33 -15.35 -1.39
C VAL A 92 5.99 -15.46 -0.67
N ALA A 93 5.96 -16.05 0.52
CA ALA A 93 4.76 -16.16 1.34
C ALA A 93 4.19 -14.78 1.72
N ALA A 94 5.05 -13.86 2.17
CA ALA A 94 4.66 -12.46 2.43
C ALA A 94 4.22 -11.73 1.15
N GLY A 95 4.85 -12.02 0.01
CA GLY A 95 4.44 -11.50 -1.30
C GLY A 95 3.04 -11.94 -1.71
N ALA A 96 2.63 -13.17 -1.40
CA ALA A 96 1.27 -13.64 -1.66
C ALA A 96 0.22 -12.86 -0.83
N VAL A 97 0.52 -12.58 0.44
CA VAL A 97 -0.33 -11.72 1.29
C VAL A 97 -0.47 -10.34 0.66
N LEU A 98 0.63 -9.74 0.23
CA LEU A 98 0.61 -8.42 -0.41
C LEU A 98 -0.27 -8.40 -1.67
N ILE A 99 -0.16 -9.42 -2.54
CA ILE A 99 -0.97 -9.53 -3.76
C ILE A 99 -2.46 -9.63 -3.41
N SER A 100 -2.81 -10.48 -2.43
CA SER A 100 -4.21 -10.63 -2.00
C SER A 100 -4.76 -9.33 -1.38
N ALA A 101 -3.95 -8.59 -0.62
CA ALA A 101 -4.33 -7.30 -0.04
C ALA A 101 -4.55 -6.22 -1.12
N ILE A 102 -3.69 -6.16 -2.14
CA ILE A 102 -3.87 -5.25 -3.29
C ILE A 102 -5.18 -5.59 -4.01
N ASN A 103 -5.45 -6.88 -4.27
CA ASN A 103 -6.71 -7.31 -4.87
C ASN A 103 -7.91 -6.86 -4.01
N ALA A 104 -7.81 -6.96 -2.68
CA ALA A 104 -8.86 -6.50 -1.79
C ALA A 104 -9.15 -5.01 -1.87
N ILE A 105 -8.10 -4.19 -2.00
CA ILE A 105 -8.24 -2.75 -2.20
C ILE A 105 -8.92 -2.45 -3.54
N LEU A 106 -8.51 -3.13 -4.62
CA LEU A 106 -9.09 -2.93 -5.96
C LEU A 106 -10.57 -3.31 -6.01
N VAL A 107 -10.94 -4.46 -5.44
CA VAL A 107 -12.33 -4.91 -5.36
C VAL A 107 -13.17 -3.94 -4.54
N ALA A 108 -12.68 -3.54 -3.35
CA ALA A 108 -13.36 -2.56 -2.52
C ALA A 108 -13.56 -1.23 -3.26
N TYR A 109 -12.53 -0.76 -3.97
CA TYR A 109 -12.63 0.43 -4.81
C TYR A 109 -13.73 0.28 -5.86
N LEU A 110 -13.70 -0.78 -6.68
CA LEU A 110 -14.68 -0.98 -7.75
C LEU A 110 -16.13 -1.04 -7.25
N ILE A 111 -16.36 -1.71 -6.12
CA ILE A 111 -17.71 -1.91 -5.58
C ILE A 111 -18.22 -0.67 -4.86
N PHE A 112 -17.36 0.02 -4.10
CA PHE A 112 -17.78 1.18 -3.33
C PHE A 112 -17.80 2.47 -4.14
N PHE A 113 -17.00 2.59 -5.20
CA PHE A 113 -16.89 3.80 -6.02
C PHE A 113 -18.25 4.26 -6.57
N ASP A 114 -19.04 3.36 -7.14
CA ASP A 114 -20.34 3.70 -7.73
C ASP A 114 -21.43 4.01 -6.70
N ARG A 115 -21.30 3.52 -5.47
CA ARG A 115 -22.32 3.68 -4.41
C ARG A 115 -22.11 4.89 -3.53
N VAL A 116 -20.87 5.38 -3.46
CA VAL A 116 -20.60 6.70 -2.90
C VAL A 116 -21.04 7.79 -3.91
N ASN A 117 -21.22 7.47 -5.20
CA ASN A 117 -21.49 8.41 -6.31
C ASN A 117 -22.65 9.41 -6.13
N PRO A 118 -23.81 9.08 -5.51
CA PRO A 118 -24.89 10.06 -5.30
C PRO A 118 -24.49 11.18 -4.33
N TRP A 119 -23.78 10.85 -3.25
CA TRP A 119 -23.14 11.81 -2.35
C TRP A 119 -21.91 12.45 -3.02
N THR A 120 -21.23 11.69 -3.87
CA THR A 120 -20.06 12.17 -4.62
C THR A 120 -20.44 13.24 -5.63
N LYS A 121 -21.62 13.29 -6.25
CA LYS A 121 -21.98 14.38 -7.18
C LYS A 121 -22.17 15.74 -6.50
N ILE A 122 -22.75 15.76 -5.29
CA ILE A 122 -22.90 16.98 -4.47
C ILE A 122 -21.55 17.43 -3.93
N ILE A 123 -20.67 16.47 -3.60
CA ILE A 123 -19.33 16.73 -3.09
C ILE A 123 -18.35 17.03 -4.26
N LEU A 124 -18.48 16.43 -5.45
CA LEU A 124 -17.65 16.62 -6.66
C LEU A 124 -17.77 18.02 -7.22
N LEU A 125 -18.96 18.60 -7.22
CA LEU A 125 -19.13 20.01 -7.63
C LEU A 125 -18.52 20.98 -6.61
N LYS A 126 -18.26 20.56 -5.37
CA LYS A 126 -17.45 21.28 -4.38
C LYS A 126 -15.96 20.89 -4.39
N LEU A 127 -15.61 19.69 -4.86
CA LEU A 127 -14.24 19.14 -4.89
C LEU A 127 -13.48 19.50 -6.15
N ARG A 128 -14.16 19.69 -7.29
CA ARG A 128 -13.55 20.13 -8.55
C ARG A 128 -12.95 21.54 -8.44
N GLU A 129 -13.39 22.33 -7.46
CA GLU A 129 -12.78 23.62 -7.11
C GLU A 129 -11.81 23.55 -5.91
N SER A 130 -11.54 22.37 -5.35
CA SER A 130 -10.67 22.25 -4.17
C SER A 130 -9.29 21.66 -4.51
N PRO A 131 -8.23 22.49 -4.51
CA PRO A 131 -6.88 22.06 -4.88
C PRO A 131 -6.24 21.02 -3.93
N ILE A 132 -6.86 20.74 -2.78
CA ILE A 132 -6.35 19.80 -1.76
C ILE A 132 -6.43 18.34 -2.22
N HIS A 133 -7.49 17.93 -2.91
CA HIS A 133 -7.71 16.52 -3.24
C HIS A 133 -6.82 16.05 -4.39
N ILE A 134 -6.56 16.92 -5.37
CA ILE A 134 -5.62 16.67 -6.46
C ILE A 134 -4.20 16.46 -5.90
N THR A 135 -3.80 17.28 -4.91
CA THR A 135 -2.52 17.13 -4.21
C THR A 135 -2.38 15.79 -3.48
N VAL A 136 -3.41 15.35 -2.75
CA VAL A 136 -3.36 14.07 -2.04
C VAL A 136 -3.25 12.90 -3.03
N ILE A 137 -4.04 12.94 -4.11
CA ILE A 137 -4.00 11.91 -5.16
C ILE A 137 -2.63 11.89 -5.85
N SER A 138 -2.08 13.05 -6.22
CA SER A 138 -0.77 13.13 -6.89
C SER A 138 0.34 12.57 -5.99
N LEU A 139 0.33 12.88 -4.70
CA LEU A 139 1.31 12.36 -3.75
C LEU A 139 1.19 10.84 -3.57
N LEU A 140 -0.03 10.31 -3.43
CA LEU A 140 -0.24 8.86 -3.34
C LEU A 140 0.26 8.14 -4.60
N VAL A 141 -0.05 8.66 -5.79
CA VAL A 141 0.40 8.08 -7.06
C VAL A 141 1.93 8.10 -7.16
N VAL A 142 2.58 9.21 -6.78
CA VAL A 142 4.05 9.28 -6.77
C VAL A 142 4.65 8.27 -5.78
N VAL A 143 4.08 8.10 -4.60
CA VAL A 143 4.52 7.08 -3.62
C VAL A 143 4.37 5.67 -4.19
N PHE A 144 3.22 5.32 -4.76
CA PHE A 144 3.00 3.98 -5.33
C PHE A 144 3.94 3.71 -6.51
N LEU A 145 4.05 4.64 -7.46
CA LEU A 145 4.90 4.44 -8.63
C LEU A 145 6.38 4.37 -8.27
N THR A 146 6.84 5.16 -7.30
CA THR A 146 8.24 5.10 -6.83
C THR A 146 8.55 3.75 -6.17
N VAL A 147 7.61 3.18 -5.42
CA VAL A 147 7.75 1.83 -4.85
C VAL A 147 7.79 0.77 -5.96
N ILE A 148 6.90 0.85 -6.95
CA ILE A 148 6.87 -0.08 -8.10
C ILE A 148 8.19 -0.03 -8.89
N LEU A 149 8.66 1.17 -9.24
CA LEU A 149 9.93 1.34 -9.96
C LEU A 149 11.10 0.78 -9.14
N LYS A 150 11.13 1.02 -7.83
CA LYS A 150 12.17 0.50 -6.95
C LYS A 150 12.20 -1.03 -6.90
N VAL A 151 11.04 -1.67 -6.97
CA VAL A 151 10.95 -3.15 -7.08
C VAL A 151 11.47 -3.63 -8.43
N HIS A 152 11.21 -2.88 -9.51
CA HIS A 152 11.64 -3.25 -10.86
C HIS A 152 13.17 -3.17 -11.04
N PHE A 153 13.80 -2.10 -10.54
CA PHE A 153 15.25 -1.88 -10.70
C PHE A 153 16.13 -2.77 -9.78
N LYS A 154 15.55 -3.49 -8.81
CA LYS A 154 16.23 -4.47 -7.92
C LYS A 154 17.55 -4.00 -7.27
N GLU A 155 17.71 -2.69 -7.07
CA GLU A 155 18.90 -2.11 -6.43
C GLU A 155 18.62 -1.69 -4.99
N GLY A 156 19.51 -2.07 -4.07
CA GLY A 156 19.48 -1.63 -2.66
C GLY A 156 18.42 -2.31 -1.79
N THR A 157 18.06 -1.65 -0.69
CA THR A 157 17.01 -2.07 0.26
C THR A 157 15.82 -1.10 0.18
N PRO A 158 14.60 -1.49 0.62
CA PRO A 158 13.43 -0.63 0.55
C PRO A 158 13.62 0.78 1.14
N MET A 159 14.45 0.92 2.18
CA MET A 159 14.69 2.18 2.89
C MET A 159 16.10 2.80 2.65
N ARG A 160 17.04 2.08 2.01
CA ARG A 160 18.39 2.58 1.69
C ARG A 160 18.82 2.12 0.29
N GLY A 161 19.08 3.07 -0.61
CA GLY A 161 19.46 2.82 -2.01
C GLY A 161 18.27 2.51 -2.92
N GLY A 162 18.56 2.33 -4.22
CA GLY A 162 17.59 1.99 -5.27
C GLY A 162 17.15 3.17 -6.15
N MET A 163 16.88 2.88 -7.42
CA MET A 163 16.37 3.85 -8.41
C MET A 163 14.84 3.73 -8.53
N PRO A 164 14.07 4.84 -8.51
CA PRO A 164 14.46 6.20 -8.15
C PRO A 164 14.47 6.46 -6.63
N SER A 165 15.05 7.58 -6.20
CA SER A 165 14.98 8.00 -4.79
C SER A 165 13.56 8.43 -4.39
N ALA A 166 12.89 7.62 -3.58
CA ALA A 166 11.51 7.90 -3.12
C ALA A 166 11.38 9.22 -2.33
N HIS A 167 12.35 9.55 -1.46
CA HIS A 167 12.32 10.80 -0.68
C HIS A 167 12.44 12.03 -1.59
N SER A 168 13.30 11.95 -2.60
CA SER A 168 13.42 13.02 -3.60
C SER A 168 12.15 13.14 -4.43
N ALA A 169 11.61 12.02 -4.93
CA ALA A 169 10.37 12.03 -5.69
C ALA A 169 9.18 12.63 -4.93
N ILE A 170 8.99 12.26 -3.66
CA ILE A 170 7.93 12.81 -2.82
C ILE A 170 8.15 14.30 -2.52
N ALA A 171 9.39 14.72 -2.24
CA ALA A 171 9.69 16.10 -1.92
C ALA A 171 9.45 17.03 -3.13
N PHE A 172 9.90 16.62 -4.32
CA PHE A 172 9.68 17.36 -5.55
C PHE A 172 8.22 17.32 -6.03
N ALA A 173 7.51 16.22 -5.80
CA ALA A 173 6.05 16.16 -6.02
C ALA A 173 5.30 17.14 -5.11
N THR A 174 5.67 17.20 -3.83
CA THR A 174 5.11 18.16 -2.87
C THR A 174 5.38 19.60 -3.28
N ALA A 175 6.61 19.94 -3.67
CA ALA A 175 6.97 21.27 -4.14
C ALA A 175 6.18 21.68 -5.41
N THR A 176 6.00 20.73 -6.32
CA THR A 176 5.21 20.92 -7.54
C THR A 176 3.73 21.14 -7.22
N ALA A 177 3.16 20.35 -6.30
CA ALA A 177 1.78 20.54 -5.85
C ALA A 177 1.59 21.90 -5.16
N ILE A 178 2.50 22.32 -4.28
CA ILE A 178 2.48 23.66 -3.65
C ILE A 178 2.47 24.76 -4.72
N THR A 179 3.23 24.59 -5.80
CA THR A 179 3.28 25.55 -6.92
C THR A 179 1.91 25.70 -7.57
N PHE A 180 1.23 24.59 -7.89
CA PHE A 180 -0.11 24.64 -8.47
C PHE A 180 -1.19 25.13 -7.49
N MET A 181 -1.09 24.79 -6.22
CA MET A 181 -2.08 25.19 -5.20
C MET A 181 -2.02 26.68 -4.88
N THR A 182 -0.82 27.26 -4.85
CA THR A 182 -0.61 28.63 -4.35
C THR A 182 -0.54 29.67 -5.45
N ALA A 183 -0.20 29.26 -6.68
CA ALA A 183 0.05 30.15 -7.82
C ALA A 183 1.00 31.32 -7.48
N ASN A 184 1.84 31.17 -6.45
CA ASN A 184 2.70 32.21 -5.94
C ASN A 184 4.17 31.78 -6.08
N ALA A 185 4.93 32.55 -6.87
CA ALA A 185 6.32 32.25 -7.18
C ALA A 185 7.21 32.18 -5.92
N PHE A 186 6.92 32.98 -4.89
CA PHE A 186 7.70 32.98 -3.65
C PHE A 186 7.50 31.68 -2.86
N ILE A 187 6.24 31.23 -2.69
CA ILE A 187 5.93 30.00 -1.96
C ILE A 187 6.42 28.77 -2.72
N ALA A 188 6.29 28.78 -4.06
CA ALA A 188 6.85 27.75 -4.93
C ALA A 188 8.37 27.62 -4.74
N THR A 189 9.08 28.75 -4.71
CA THR A 189 10.55 28.78 -4.53
C THR A 189 10.95 28.18 -3.18
N LEU A 190 10.23 28.50 -2.10
CA LEU A 190 10.47 27.90 -0.77
C LEU A 190 10.24 26.37 -0.79
N GLY A 191 9.18 25.91 -1.46
CA GLY A 191 8.90 24.48 -1.63
C GLY A 191 10.01 23.74 -2.36
N PHE A 192 10.52 24.31 -3.46
CA PHE A 192 11.64 23.72 -4.21
C PHE A 192 12.97 23.78 -3.46
N LEU A 193 13.22 24.82 -2.65
CA LEU A 193 14.39 24.87 -1.76
C LEU A 193 14.36 23.73 -0.73
N LEU A 194 13.20 23.47 -0.10
CA LEU A 194 13.04 22.34 0.80
C LEU A 194 13.23 21.00 0.07
N ALA A 195 12.70 20.86 -1.13
CA ALA A 195 12.90 19.64 -1.94
C ALA A 195 14.37 19.41 -2.31
N LEU A 196 15.12 20.49 -2.59
CA LEU A 196 16.55 20.44 -2.83
C LEU A 196 17.33 20.06 -1.57
N MET A 197 16.99 20.60 -0.40
CA MET A 197 17.61 20.19 0.87
C MET A 197 17.35 18.71 1.18
N VAL A 198 16.13 18.22 0.93
CA VAL A 198 15.82 16.79 1.08
C VAL A 198 16.66 15.96 0.12
N ALA A 199 16.78 16.37 -1.15
CA ALA A 199 17.61 15.69 -2.13
C ALA A 199 19.10 15.66 -1.75
N GLU A 200 19.65 16.79 -1.31
CA GLU A 200 21.04 16.94 -0.91
C GLU A 200 21.38 16.05 0.30
N SER A 201 20.49 16.00 1.31
CA SER A 201 20.63 15.08 2.45
C SER A 201 20.73 13.60 2.06
N ARG A 202 20.15 13.19 0.91
CA ARG A 202 20.23 11.81 0.42
C ARG A 202 21.58 11.50 -0.23
N VAL A 203 22.19 12.49 -0.87
CA VAL A 203 23.49 12.39 -1.52
C VAL A 203 24.60 12.45 -0.47
N GLU A 204 24.56 13.45 0.43
CA GLU A 204 25.55 13.63 1.49
C GLU A 204 25.57 12.45 2.47
N GLY A 205 24.39 11.95 2.84
CA GLY A 205 24.24 10.75 3.68
C GLY A 205 24.74 9.45 3.01
N LYS A 206 25.24 9.50 1.77
CA LYS A 206 25.66 8.35 0.95
C LYS A 206 24.59 7.26 0.84
N ILE A 207 23.32 7.66 0.88
CA ILE A 207 22.18 6.73 0.82
C ILE A 207 21.74 6.51 -0.64
N HIS A 208 21.85 7.54 -1.48
CA HIS A 208 21.58 7.48 -2.92
C HIS A 208 22.68 8.20 -3.71
N SER A 209 22.91 7.77 -4.94
CA SER A 209 23.76 8.52 -5.87
C SER A 209 23.05 9.77 -6.37
N PHE A 210 23.82 10.75 -6.86
CA PHE A 210 23.27 11.97 -7.48
C PHE A 210 22.23 11.63 -8.57
N SER A 211 22.52 10.66 -9.43
CA SER A 211 21.60 10.25 -10.50
C SER A 211 20.28 9.68 -9.97
N GLN A 212 20.32 8.85 -8.92
CA GLN A 212 19.10 8.28 -8.32
C GLN A 212 18.21 9.35 -7.68
N VAL A 213 18.84 10.38 -7.10
CA VAL A 213 18.14 11.54 -6.54
C VAL A 213 17.56 12.41 -7.65
N PHE A 214 18.35 12.75 -8.67
CA PHE A 214 17.92 13.54 -9.82
C PHE A 214 16.74 12.92 -10.56
N PHE A 215 16.82 11.62 -10.90
CA PHE A 215 15.70 10.92 -11.55
C PHE A 215 14.48 10.79 -10.63
N GLY A 216 14.67 10.67 -9.31
CA GLY A 216 13.58 10.72 -8.35
C GLY A 216 12.86 12.07 -8.37
N GLY A 217 13.61 13.16 -8.25
CA GLY A 217 13.04 14.51 -8.31
C GLY A 217 12.29 14.77 -9.62
N LEU A 218 12.92 14.47 -10.77
CA LEU A 218 12.30 14.63 -12.08
C LEU A 218 11.00 13.82 -12.21
N PHE A 219 11.02 12.57 -11.75
CA PHE A 219 9.84 11.71 -11.75
C PHE A 219 8.70 12.30 -10.91
N GLY A 220 8.99 12.80 -9.70
CA GLY A 220 8.02 13.45 -8.84
C GLY A 220 7.36 14.67 -9.48
N ILE A 221 8.16 15.51 -10.16
CA ILE A 221 7.65 16.69 -10.88
C ILE A 221 6.73 16.26 -12.02
N LEU A 222 7.20 15.37 -12.91
CA LEU A 222 6.47 15.00 -14.14
C LEU A 222 5.11 14.37 -13.85
N ILE A 223 5.05 13.42 -12.91
CA ILE A 223 3.80 12.77 -12.53
C ILE A 223 2.83 13.78 -11.89
N THR A 224 3.33 14.68 -11.05
CA THR A 224 2.50 15.70 -10.41
C THR A 224 1.94 16.68 -11.43
N VAL A 225 2.78 17.20 -12.35
CA VAL A 225 2.33 18.08 -13.45
C VAL A 225 1.26 17.39 -14.31
N LEU A 226 1.48 16.13 -14.68
CA LEU A 226 0.55 15.38 -15.53
C LEU A 226 -0.82 15.21 -14.84
N ILE A 227 -0.83 14.90 -13.54
CA ILE A 227 -2.08 14.76 -12.77
C ILE A 227 -2.81 16.10 -12.64
N PHE A 228 -2.07 17.19 -12.40
CA PHE A 228 -2.65 18.54 -12.30
C PHE A 228 -3.10 19.14 -13.64
N GLN A 229 -2.64 18.62 -14.78
CA GLN A 229 -3.05 19.07 -16.13
C GLN A 229 -4.22 18.29 -16.71
N ILE A 230 -4.44 17.04 -16.26
CA ILE A 230 -5.51 16.16 -16.76
C ILE A 230 -6.87 16.45 -16.10
N ILE A 231 -6.87 17.06 -14.92
CA ILE A 231 -8.06 17.33 -14.09
C ILE A 231 -8.43 18.81 -14.18
#